data_AF-A0A512HLW3-F1
#
_entry.id   AF-A0A512HLW3-F1
#
_cell.length_a   1.000
_cell.length_b   1.000
_cell.length_c   1.000
_cell.angle_alpha   90.00
_cell.angle_beta   90.00
_cell.angle_gamma   90.00
#
_symmetry.space_group_name_H-M   'P 1'
#
loop_
_entity.id
_entity.type
_entity.pdbx_description
1 polymer ?
#
loop_
_entity_poly.entity_id
_entity_poly.type
_entity_poly.pdbx_seq_one_letter_code
_entity_poly.pdbx_strand_id
1 'polypeptide(L)'
;MADMKRIGHGSTFAVMGMAALVASIGTLVGVTPVHAERIANPVAEFAGIDKITGRITSFDVYIDETVQFGALQVTPRVCYSRDETEAQKIDAFVEVDEITLDRKIRRIFSGWMFAASPALNAVEHAIYDVWLTGCKQSSDVPAPKGAKAAHPAPVPVSESRKPAETPQPAENGQPKSTGGQDQAAPAGTAPVAVPELDAPREIPEDVTGNGVPPLGLPEGGEDVPQEQPKPPAPVIKPGSVGLF
;
A
#
# COMPACT_ATOMS: atom_id res chain seq x y z
N MET A 1 102.79 -33.25 -3.85
CA MET A 1 102.41 -31.84 -4.14
C MET A 1 101.79 -31.83 -5.51
N ALA A 2 100.71 -31.06 -5.71
CA ALA A 2 100.02 -30.85 -6.99
C ALA A 2 99.42 -32.14 -7.65
N ASP A 3 98.31 -32.08 -8.40
CA ASP A 3 97.24 -31.07 -8.35
C ASP A 3 95.84 -31.67 -8.61
N MET A 4 94.82 -30.83 -8.50
CA MET A 4 93.41 -31.19 -8.33
C MET A 4 92.57 -30.94 -9.60
N LYS A 5 91.50 -31.73 -9.74
CA LYS A 5 90.29 -31.49 -10.58
C LYS A 5 90.44 -31.32 -12.10
N ARG A 6 89.81 -32.26 -12.81
CA ARG A 6 89.24 -32.00 -14.14
C ARG A 6 88.07 -31.00 -14.05
N ILE A 7 88.06 -30.06 -14.99
CA ILE A 7 86.88 -29.32 -15.48
C ILE A 7 86.17 -30.25 -16.49
N GLY A 8 84.85 -30.25 -16.71
CA GLY A 8 83.74 -29.46 -16.14
C GLY A 8 82.41 -29.86 -16.81
N HIS A 9 81.43 -28.95 -16.85
CA HIS A 9 80.11 -29.11 -17.50
C HIS A 9 79.13 -30.10 -16.82
N GLY A 10 78.68 -29.75 -15.61
CA GLY A 10 77.36 -30.17 -15.14
C GLY A 10 76.27 -29.35 -15.86
N SER A 11 75.19 -29.99 -16.31
CA SER A 11 74.10 -29.31 -17.02
C SER A 11 73.12 -28.66 -16.04
N THR A 12 73.11 -27.33 -15.98
CA THR A 12 72.20 -26.55 -15.11
C THR A 12 71.53 -25.40 -15.87
N PHE A 13 70.86 -25.73 -16.99
CA PHE A 13 69.91 -24.84 -17.68
C PHE A 13 68.52 -25.47 -17.76
N ALA A 14 67.97 -25.76 -16.58
CA ALA A 14 66.56 -26.09 -16.37
C ALA A 14 66.04 -25.26 -15.18
N VAL A 15 64.72 -25.07 -15.10
CA VAL A 15 64.03 -24.35 -13.99
C VAL A 15 64.32 -22.83 -13.93
N MET A 16 64.21 -22.11 -15.06
CA MET A 16 63.93 -20.65 -15.01
C MET A 16 63.09 -20.13 -16.20
N GLY A 17 62.09 -20.90 -16.64
CA GLY A 17 61.25 -20.57 -17.81
C GLY A 17 59.76 -20.85 -17.67
N MET A 18 59.26 -21.19 -16.48
CA MET A 18 57.86 -21.63 -16.28
C MET A 18 57.26 -21.13 -14.95
N ALA A 19 57.43 -19.83 -14.66
CA ALA A 19 56.93 -19.18 -13.45
C ALA A 19 56.01 -17.96 -13.71
N ALA A 20 55.60 -17.74 -14.97
CA ALA A 20 54.86 -16.55 -15.42
C ALA A 20 53.47 -16.84 -16.01
N LEU A 21 52.96 -18.08 -15.86
CA LEU A 21 51.72 -18.53 -16.53
C LEU A 21 50.75 -19.32 -15.61
N VAL A 22 50.89 -19.17 -14.29
CA VAL A 22 50.06 -19.86 -13.27
C VAL A 22 49.37 -18.86 -12.31
N ALA A 23 49.61 -17.56 -12.47
CA ALA A 23 49.20 -16.51 -11.52
C ALA A 23 47.86 -15.81 -11.87
N SER A 24 46.99 -16.45 -12.66
CA SER A 24 45.78 -15.82 -13.24
C SER A 24 44.48 -16.62 -13.10
N ILE A 25 44.48 -17.74 -12.37
CA ILE A 25 43.27 -18.55 -12.08
C ILE A 25 43.04 -18.53 -10.56
N GLY A 26 42.46 -17.44 -10.05
CA GLY A 26 42.39 -17.21 -8.60
C GLY A 26 41.30 -16.27 -8.07
N THR A 27 40.34 -15.85 -8.90
CA THR A 27 39.28 -14.89 -8.51
C THR A 27 37.88 -15.33 -8.96
N LEU A 28 37.43 -16.51 -8.50
CA LEU A 28 35.99 -16.74 -8.36
C LEU A 28 35.48 -15.85 -7.22
N VAL A 29 35.08 -14.62 -7.55
CA VAL A 29 34.29 -13.79 -6.64
C VAL A 29 32.96 -14.49 -6.42
N GLY A 30 32.69 -14.93 -5.20
CA GLY A 30 31.44 -15.58 -4.84
C GLY A 30 30.28 -14.59 -4.96
N VAL A 31 29.47 -14.72 -6.01
CA VAL A 31 28.24 -13.93 -6.19
C VAL A 31 27.21 -14.43 -5.18
N THR A 32 27.19 -13.82 -4.00
CA THR A 32 26.08 -14.00 -3.06
C THR A 32 24.81 -13.42 -3.67
N PRO A 33 23.73 -14.19 -3.83
CA PRO A 33 22.46 -13.63 -4.32
C PRO A 33 21.95 -12.60 -3.31
N VAL A 34 21.73 -11.37 -3.77
CA VAL A 34 20.97 -10.37 -3.00
C VAL A 34 19.51 -10.80 -3.01
N HIS A 35 19.09 -11.46 -1.94
CA HIS A 35 17.69 -11.76 -1.71
C HIS A 35 17.01 -10.49 -1.21
N ALA A 36 16.21 -9.88 -2.09
CA ALA A 36 15.21 -8.90 -1.67
C ALA A 36 14.11 -9.65 -0.89
N GLU A 37 14.27 -9.71 0.42
CA GLU A 37 13.37 -10.40 1.37
C GLU A 37 11.98 -9.73 1.40
N ARG A 38 10.91 -10.51 1.56
CA ARG A 38 9.55 -9.95 1.72
C ARG A 38 9.20 -9.91 3.20
N ILE A 39 8.95 -8.71 3.72
CA ILE A 39 8.49 -8.55 5.11
C ILE A 39 7.01 -8.94 5.14
N ALA A 40 6.69 -10.02 5.85
CA ALA A 40 5.30 -10.42 6.12
C ALA A 40 4.70 -9.55 7.24
N ASN A 41 3.46 -9.11 7.06
CA ASN A 41 2.77 -8.22 8.00
C ASN A 41 1.45 -8.84 8.50
N PRO A 42 1.14 -8.74 9.81
CA PRO A 42 -0.10 -9.25 10.40
C PRO A 42 -1.34 -8.37 10.13
N VAL A 43 -1.16 -7.16 9.61
CA VAL A 43 -2.24 -6.22 9.25
C VAL A 43 -2.04 -5.71 7.82
N ALA A 44 -3.13 -5.69 7.05
CA ALA A 44 -3.27 -4.97 5.79
C ALA A 44 -4.09 -3.70 6.03
N GLU A 45 -3.63 -2.56 5.53
CA GLU A 45 -4.40 -1.32 5.52
C GLU A 45 -5.05 -1.14 4.15
N PHE A 46 -6.35 -0.90 4.16
CA PHE A 46 -7.15 -0.57 2.98
C PHE A 46 -7.68 0.85 3.09
N ALA A 47 -7.90 1.47 1.94
CA ALA A 47 -8.87 2.55 1.83
C ALA A 47 -10.05 2.05 1.00
N GLY A 48 -11.25 2.51 1.37
CA GLY A 48 -12.44 2.33 0.55
C GLY A 48 -13.18 3.65 0.35
N ILE A 49 -13.81 3.80 -0.81
CA ILE A 49 -14.69 4.93 -1.13
C ILE A 49 -16.14 4.47 -1.23
N ASP A 50 -17.05 5.27 -0.68
CA ASP A 50 -18.47 5.19 -0.99
C ASP A 50 -18.78 6.14 -2.16
N LYS A 51 -19.07 5.58 -3.35
CA LYS A 51 -19.39 6.33 -4.58
C LYS A 51 -20.69 7.15 -4.47
N ILE A 52 -21.54 6.89 -3.48
CA ILE A 52 -22.80 7.62 -3.25
C ILE A 52 -22.56 8.85 -2.35
N THR A 53 -21.71 8.74 -1.32
CA THR A 53 -21.43 9.87 -0.41
C THR A 53 -20.11 10.59 -0.68
N GLY A 54 -19.27 10.08 -1.58
CA GLY A 54 -17.97 10.65 -1.95
C GLY A 54 -16.91 10.57 -0.85
N ARG A 55 -17.15 9.77 0.21
CA ARG A 55 -16.25 9.67 1.37
C ARG A 55 -15.27 8.53 1.18
N ILE A 56 -13.98 8.82 1.36
CA ILE A 56 -12.92 7.82 1.51
C ILE A 56 -12.70 7.56 3.00
N THR A 57 -12.58 6.29 3.39
CA THR A 57 -12.23 5.88 4.76
C THR A 57 -11.15 4.82 4.72
N SER A 58 -10.07 5.02 5.47
CA SER A 58 -9.06 3.97 5.73
C SER A 58 -9.54 3.02 6.82
N PHE A 59 -9.24 1.73 6.69
CA PHE A 59 -9.51 0.70 7.69
C PHE A 59 -8.43 -0.38 7.69
N ASP A 60 -8.02 -0.79 8.90
CA ASP A 60 -7.06 -1.87 9.10
C ASP A 60 -7.79 -3.21 9.19
N VAL A 61 -7.22 -4.23 8.54
CA VAL A 61 -7.74 -5.60 8.52
C VAL A 61 -6.61 -6.58 8.85
N TYR A 62 -6.82 -7.41 9.87
CA TYR A 62 -5.88 -8.47 10.23
C TYR A 62 -5.88 -9.58 9.18
N ILE A 63 -4.72 -10.22 8.96
CA ILE A 63 -4.63 -11.39 8.07
C ILE A 63 -5.56 -12.51 8.55
N ASP A 64 -6.20 -13.20 7.60
CA ASP A 64 -7.22 -14.24 7.79
C ASP A 64 -8.57 -13.75 8.38
N GLU A 65 -8.68 -12.50 8.84
CA GLU A 65 -9.94 -11.92 9.34
C GLU A 65 -10.73 -11.19 8.24
N THR A 66 -12.05 -11.09 8.40
CA THR A 66 -12.95 -10.44 7.43
C THR A 66 -13.52 -9.15 8.02
N VAL A 67 -13.31 -8.02 7.35
CA VAL A 67 -13.93 -6.72 7.70
C VAL A 67 -14.96 -6.32 6.64
N GLN A 68 -16.09 -5.76 7.09
CA GLN A 68 -17.16 -5.30 6.20
C GLN A 68 -17.04 -3.80 5.90
N PHE A 69 -16.96 -3.45 4.61
CA PHE A 69 -17.04 -2.08 4.11
C PHE A 69 -18.29 -1.93 3.22
N GLY A 70 -19.35 -1.30 3.75
CA GLY A 70 -20.62 -1.17 3.04
C GLY A 70 -21.25 -2.55 2.76
N ALA A 71 -21.40 -2.89 1.48
CA ALA A 71 -21.87 -4.21 1.02
C ALA A 71 -20.73 -5.21 0.75
N LEU A 72 -19.46 -4.82 0.90
CA LEU A 72 -18.30 -5.67 0.62
C LEU A 72 -17.73 -6.27 1.91
N GLN A 73 -17.26 -7.51 1.83
CA GLN A 73 -16.53 -8.24 2.86
C GLN A 73 -15.11 -8.48 2.37
N VAL A 74 -14.13 -7.83 3.02
CA VAL A 74 -12.73 -7.79 2.60
C VAL A 74 -11.92 -8.72 3.51
N THR A 75 -11.22 -9.69 2.92
CA THR A 75 -10.42 -10.70 3.63
C THR A 75 -9.00 -10.79 3.05
N PRO A 76 -7.99 -10.11 3.63
CA PRO A 76 -6.60 -10.28 3.23
C PRO A 76 -6.08 -11.66 3.69
N ARG A 77 -5.46 -12.39 2.75
CA ARG A 77 -4.87 -13.71 3.00
C ARG A 77 -3.37 -13.64 3.27
N VAL A 78 -2.68 -12.63 2.72
CA VAL A 78 -1.30 -12.21 3.04
C VAL A 78 -1.11 -10.71 2.73
N CYS A 79 -0.21 -10.03 3.43
CA CYS A 79 0.24 -8.66 3.12
C CYS A 79 1.76 -8.57 3.25
N TYR A 80 2.45 -8.18 2.17
CA TYR A 80 3.90 -8.05 2.11
C TYR A 80 4.34 -6.60 1.88
N SER A 81 5.42 -6.22 2.55
CA SER A 81 6.15 -4.97 2.31
C SER A 81 7.62 -5.24 2.02
N ARG A 82 8.34 -4.19 1.63
CA ARG A 82 9.80 -4.13 1.59
C ARG A 82 10.33 -3.30 2.74
N ASP A 83 11.65 -3.34 2.91
CA ASP A 83 12.38 -2.35 3.69
C ASP A 83 12.43 -1.00 2.95
N GLU A 84 12.78 0.06 3.67
CA GLU A 84 12.79 1.44 3.18
C GLU A 84 13.96 1.75 2.21
N THR A 85 14.85 0.79 1.92
CA THR A 85 15.99 0.96 0.99
C THR A 85 15.74 0.35 -0.40
N GLU A 86 14.77 -0.55 -0.56
CA GLU A 86 14.23 -0.94 -1.87
C GLU A 86 13.11 0.05 -2.31
N ALA A 87 12.69 -0.02 -3.57
CA ALA A 87 11.48 0.68 -4.00
C ALA A 87 10.26 0.12 -3.26
N GLN A 88 9.46 0.98 -2.62
CA GLN A 88 8.37 0.60 -1.70
C GLN A 88 7.27 -0.23 -2.38
N LYS A 89 7.47 -1.54 -2.47
CA LYS A 89 6.56 -2.49 -3.09
C LYS A 89 5.74 -3.19 -2.03
N ILE A 90 4.52 -2.68 -1.85
CA ILE A 90 3.50 -3.27 -0.98
C ILE A 90 2.51 -4.04 -1.85
N ASP A 91 2.41 -5.35 -1.64
CA ASP A 91 1.46 -6.23 -2.32
C ASP A 91 0.75 -7.19 -1.34
N ALA A 92 -0.53 -7.48 -1.61
CA ALA A 92 -1.37 -8.32 -0.76
C ALA A 92 -2.28 -9.21 -1.61
N PHE A 93 -2.50 -10.46 -1.18
CA PHE A 93 -3.53 -11.30 -1.78
C PHE A 93 -4.83 -11.14 -0.99
N VAL A 94 -5.91 -10.77 -1.68
CA VAL A 94 -7.17 -10.35 -1.06
C VAL A 94 -8.33 -11.08 -1.73
N GLU A 95 -9.19 -11.66 -0.90
CA GLU A 95 -10.51 -12.16 -1.31
C GLU A 95 -11.56 -11.11 -0.92
N VAL A 96 -12.41 -10.72 -1.86
CA VAL A 96 -13.54 -9.80 -1.60
C VAL A 96 -14.84 -10.44 -2.06
N ASP A 97 -15.75 -10.55 -1.10
CA ASP A 97 -17.10 -11.07 -1.27
C ASP A 97 -18.13 -9.91 -1.19
N GLU A 98 -19.18 -9.97 -2.01
CA GLU A 98 -20.29 -9.02 -2.04
C GLU A 98 -21.50 -9.62 -1.30
N ILE A 99 -22.13 -8.82 -0.45
CA ILE A 99 -23.44 -9.10 0.13
C ILE A 99 -24.52 -8.49 -0.77
N THR A 100 -25.22 -9.33 -1.53
CA THR A 100 -26.27 -8.89 -2.47
C THR A 100 -27.55 -8.43 -1.74
N LEU A 101 -28.44 -7.74 -2.44
CA LEU A 101 -29.74 -7.27 -1.90
C LEU A 101 -30.63 -8.43 -1.38
N ASP A 102 -30.52 -9.62 -1.96
CA ASP A 102 -31.19 -10.84 -1.49
C ASP A 102 -30.40 -11.61 -0.41
N ARG A 103 -29.37 -10.97 0.17
CA ARG A 103 -28.52 -11.45 1.27
C ARG A 103 -27.76 -12.74 0.95
N LYS A 104 -27.33 -12.91 -0.30
CA LYS A 104 -26.34 -13.93 -0.68
C LYS A 104 -24.94 -13.33 -0.60
N ILE A 105 -23.97 -14.17 -0.27
CA ILE A 105 -22.55 -13.83 -0.28
C ILE A 105 -21.96 -14.39 -1.58
N ARG A 106 -21.24 -13.58 -2.34
CA ARG A 106 -20.64 -13.96 -3.63
C ARG A 106 -19.25 -13.37 -3.80
N ARG A 107 -18.29 -14.21 -4.17
CA ARG A 107 -16.94 -13.79 -4.57
C ARG A 107 -17.00 -12.88 -5.78
N ILE A 108 -16.57 -11.62 -5.63
CA ILE A 108 -16.39 -10.68 -6.75
C ILE A 108 -14.93 -10.50 -7.12
N PHE A 109 -14.00 -10.71 -6.19
CA PHE A 109 -12.56 -10.60 -6.43
C PHE A 109 -11.76 -11.62 -5.61
N SER A 110 -10.67 -12.11 -6.19
CA SER A 110 -9.68 -12.98 -5.55
C SER A 110 -8.36 -12.80 -6.30
N GLY A 111 -7.41 -12.06 -5.73
CA GLY A 111 -6.24 -11.63 -6.49
C GLY A 111 -5.25 -10.77 -5.71
N TRP A 112 -4.19 -10.33 -6.41
CA TRP A 112 -3.12 -9.51 -5.86
C TRP A 112 -3.41 -8.02 -6.02
N MET A 113 -3.54 -7.30 -4.91
CA MET A 113 -3.59 -5.84 -4.87
C MET A 113 -2.20 -5.24 -4.70
N PHE A 114 -1.99 -4.03 -5.24
CA PHE A 114 -0.71 -3.30 -5.20
C PHE A 114 -0.93 -1.87 -4.72
N ALA A 115 -0.41 -1.48 -3.55
CA ALA A 115 -0.71 -0.17 -2.99
C ALA A 115 -0.13 1.00 -3.80
N ALA A 116 1.03 0.79 -4.44
CA ALA A 116 1.66 1.77 -5.33
C ALA A 116 0.99 1.86 -6.72
N SER A 117 0.00 1.01 -7.03
CA SER A 117 -0.71 1.02 -8.31
C SER A 117 -2.13 0.43 -8.19
N PRO A 118 -3.06 1.08 -7.45
CA PRO A 118 -4.42 0.57 -7.24
C PRO A 118 -5.16 0.27 -8.54
N ALA A 119 -5.00 1.12 -9.55
CA ALA A 119 -5.65 1.00 -10.87
C ALA A 119 -5.31 -0.30 -11.65
N LEU A 120 -4.37 -1.13 -11.19
CA LEU A 120 -4.11 -2.44 -11.78
C LEU A 120 -5.06 -3.54 -11.27
N ASN A 121 -5.43 -3.53 -9.99
CA ASN A 121 -6.13 -4.64 -9.31
C ASN A 121 -6.98 -4.19 -8.09
N ALA A 122 -7.47 -2.96 -8.05
CA ALA A 122 -8.47 -2.55 -7.07
C ALA A 122 -9.82 -3.26 -7.30
N VAL A 123 -10.65 -3.34 -6.25
CA VAL A 123 -12.05 -3.76 -6.41
C VAL A 123 -12.90 -2.54 -6.69
N GLU A 124 -13.41 -2.46 -7.92
CA GLU A 124 -14.41 -1.50 -8.36
C GLU A 124 -15.82 -2.12 -8.25
N HIS A 125 -16.66 -1.62 -7.35
CA HIS A 125 -18.10 -1.98 -7.32
C HIS A 125 -18.94 -0.84 -7.90
N ALA A 126 -20.23 -1.09 -8.11
CA ALA A 126 -21.18 -0.05 -8.54
C ALA A 126 -21.42 1.04 -7.47
N ILE A 127 -21.02 0.79 -6.22
CA ILE A 127 -21.32 1.62 -5.03
C ILE A 127 -20.09 1.84 -4.14
N TYR A 128 -19.15 0.88 -4.08
CA TYR A 128 -18.04 0.87 -3.13
C TYR A 128 -16.74 0.43 -3.79
N ASP A 129 -15.67 1.20 -3.69
CA ASP A 129 -14.36 0.72 -4.15
C ASP A 129 -13.46 0.45 -2.97
N VAL A 130 -12.58 -0.55 -3.10
CA VAL A 130 -11.62 -0.94 -2.07
C VAL A 130 -10.28 -1.23 -2.72
N TRP A 131 -9.24 -0.60 -2.17
CA TRP A 131 -7.86 -0.83 -2.58
C TRP A 131 -6.92 -0.88 -1.38
N LEU A 132 -5.85 -1.66 -1.52
CA LEU A 132 -4.76 -1.71 -0.56
C LEU A 132 -4.04 -0.35 -0.52
N THR A 133 -3.74 0.17 0.67
CA THR A 133 -2.88 1.35 0.87
C THR A 133 -1.59 1.02 1.60
N GLY A 134 -1.58 -0.01 2.45
CA GLY A 134 -0.42 -0.35 3.26
C GLY A 134 -0.42 -1.78 3.81
N CYS A 135 0.71 -2.17 4.40
CA CYS A 135 0.78 -3.26 5.36
C CYS A 135 1.39 -2.72 6.66
N LYS A 136 0.96 -3.20 7.82
CA LYS A 136 1.42 -2.74 9.14
C LYS A 136 1.78 -3.90 10.06
N GLN A 137 2.73 -3.67 10.96
CA GLN A 137 3.10 -4.61 12.03
C GLN A 137 2.14 -4.57 13.23
N SER A 138 1.36 -3.49 13.38
CA SER A 138 0.31 -3.34 14.41
C SER A 138 -0.77 -2.37 13.91
N SER A 139 -1.94 -2.41 14.55
CA SER A 139 -3.03 -1.43 14.38
C SER A 139 -3.45 -0.90 15.75
N ASP A 140 -4.06 0.29 15.78
CA ASP A 140 -4.78 0.81 16.94
C ASP A 140 -6.16 0.14 17.13
N VAL A 141 -6.67 -0.55 16.09
CA VAL A 141 -7.91 -1.32 16.14
C VAL A 141 -7.67 -2.63 16.91
N PRO A 142 -8.40 -2.92 18.02
CA PRO A 142 -8.19 -4.15 18.77
C PRO A 142 -8.46 -5.41 17.95
N ALA A 143 -7.51 -6.35 17.93
CA ALA A 143 -7.63 -7.61 17.21
C ALA A 143 -8.87 -8.44 17.63
N PRO A 144 -9.56 -9.12 16.69
CA PRO A 144 -10.65 -10.03 17.00
C PRO A 144 -10.26 -11.12 18.01
N LYS A 145 -11.21 -11.49 18.89
CA LYS A 145 -11.01 -12.48 19.96
C LYS A 145 -10.95 -13.92 19.41
N GLY A 146 -9.83 -14.25 18.78
CA GLY A 146 -9.59 -15.53 18.11
C GLY A 146 -8.49 -15.46 17.06
N ALA A 147 -8.19 -14.26 16.54
CA ALA A 147 -7.16 -13.99 15.56
C ALA A 147 -5.80 -14.53 16.03
N LYS A 148 -5.28 -15.56 15.34
CA LYS A 148 -3.91 -16.04 15.55
C LYS A 148 -2.95 -15.15 14.78
N ALA A 149 -2.52 -14.07 15.41
CA ALA A 149 -1.47 -13.21 14.88
C ALA A 149 -0.25 -14.06 14.44
N ALA A 150 -0.01 -14.09 13.13
CA ALA A 150 1.13 -14.78 12.53
C ALA A 150 2.38 -13.92 12.79
N HIS A 151 3.05 -14.23 13.90
CA HIS A 151 4.08 -13.50 14.66
C HIS A 151 3.53 -12.78 15.91
N PRO A 152 4.20 -12.92 17.07
CA PRO A 152 3.76 -12.31 18.32
C PRO A 152 4.10 -10.81 18.36
N ALA A 153 3.09 -9.96 18.19
CA ALA A 153 3.20 -8.55 18.50
C ALA A 153 3.53 -8.36 20.01
N PRO A 154 4.36 -7.38 20.39
CA PRO A 154 4.62 -7.07 21.80
C PRO A 154 3.33 -6.58 22.47
N VAL A 155 2.83 -7.32 23.46
CA VAL A 155 1.60 -6.94 24.18
C VAL A 155 1.82 -5.68 25.03
N PRO A 156 1.08 -4.59 24.83
CA PRO A 156 1.10 -3.46 25.74
C PRO A 156 0.42 -3.84 27.06
N VAL A 157 1.12 -3.68 28.18
CA VAL A 157 0.59 -3.97 29.51
C VAL A 157 -0.39 -2.87 29.98
N SER A 158 -1.67 -3.07 29.69
CA SER A 158 -2.75 -2.21 30.23
C SER A 158 -3.01 -2.51 31.71
N GLU A 159 -2.62 -1.59 32.59
CA GLU A 159 -2.78 -1.75 34.04
C GLU A 159 -4.25 -1.66 34.48
N SER A 160 -4.73 -2.69 35.19
CA SER A 160 -6.15 -2.82 35.56
C SER A 160 -6.53 -1.96 36.76
N ARG A 161 -7.10 -0.76 36.53
CA ARG A 161 -7.71 0.06 37.59
C ARG A 161 -9.22 -0.15 37.70
N LYS A 162 -9.63 -0.94 38.70
CA LYS A 162 -11.04 -1.24 39.05
C LYS A 162 -11.76 -0.01 39.67
N PRO A 163 -13.01 0.31 39.28
CA PRO A 163 -13.86 1.29 39.99
C PRO A 163 -14.48 0.77 41.30
N ALA A 164 -14.75 1.67 42.26
CA ALA A 164 -15.54 1.42 43.48
C ALA A 164 -16.12 2.73 44.07
N GLU A 165 -17.22 2.62 44.81
CA GLU A 165 -18.23 3.67 45.03
C GLU A 165 -19.18 3.19 46.16
N THR A 166 -19.78 3.94 47.11
CA THR A 166 -19.67 5.31 47.70
C THR A 166 -20.32 5.19 49.14
N PRO A 167 -21.04 6.11 49.86
CA PRO A 167 -21.28 7.58 49.82
C PRO A 167 -21.10 8.38 51.15
N GLN A 168 -21.04 9.72 51.04
CA GLN A 168 -21.56 10.73 52.01
C GLN A 168 -20.87 10.88 53.41
N PRO A 169 -21.17 11.92 54.23
CA PRO A 169 -22.12 13.06 54.06
C PRO A 169 -21.43 14.46 54.07
N ALA A 170 -22.20 15.55 54.24
CA ALA A 170 -21.81 16.95 54.02
C ALA A 170 -21.97 17.89 55.24
N GLU A 171 -21.39 19.09 55.18
CA GLU A 171 -21.69 20.24 56.05
C GLU A 171 -21.63 21.58 55.26
N ASN A 172 -22.20 22.67 55.79
CA ASN A 172 -22.52 23.93 55.07
C ASN A 172 -21.67 25.14 55.50
N GLY A 173 -21.44 26.14 54.62
CA GLY A 173 -20.87 27.44 55.01
C GLY A 173 -20.79 28.51 53.90
N GLN A 174 -21.36 29.70 54.14
CA GLN A 174 -21.54 30.85 53.21
C GLN A 174 -22.08 32.06 54.03
N PRO A 175 -21.92 33.39 53.74
CA PRO A 175 -21.16 34.14 52.70
C PRO A 175 -20.25 35.31 53.23
N LYS A 176 -19.82 36.21 52.31
CA LYS A 176 -19.31 37.62 52.45
C LYS A 176 -17.79 37.81 52.61
N SER A 177 -17.13 38.56 51.69
CA SER A 177 -16.87 40.03 51.70
C SER A 177 -15.72 40.41 52.65
N THR A 178 -14.70 41.23 52.31
CA THR A 178 -14.70 42.50 51.53
C THR A 178 -13.29 42.76 50.92
N GLY A 179 -13.13 43.74 49.99
CA GLY A 179 -11.84 44.09 49.35
C GLY A 179 -10.89 44.98 50.18
N GLY A 180 -9.78 45.50 49.66
CA GLY A 180 -9.21 45.43 48.29
C GLY A 180 -7.94 46.31 48.16
N GLN A 181 -7.49 46.61 46.92
CA GLN A 181 -6.41 47.56 46.54
C GLN A 181 -4.96 47.14 46.96
N ASP A 182 -3.86 47.40 46.23
CA ASP A 182 -3.59 48.00 44.90
C ASP A 182 -2.29 47.40 44.30
N GLN A 183 -2.13 47.36 42.96
CA GLN A 183 -0.95 47.92 42.25
C GLN A 183 -0.93 47.79 40.71
N ALA A 184 -0.63 48.93 40.06
CA ALA A 184 -0.07 49.21 38.72
C ALA A 184 -0.06 48.15 37.59
N ALA A 185 -0.56 48.58 36.42
CA ALA A 185 -0.26 48.00 35.10
C ALA A 185 1.05 48.58 34.49
N PRO A 186 1.52 48.02 33.36
CA PRO A 186 1.50 48.81 32.13
C PRO A 186 0.86 48.08 30.93
N ALA A 187 0.83 48.75 29.77
CA ALA A 187 0.29 48.25 28.50
C ALA A 187 1.01 47.00 27.96
N GLY A 188 0.42 46.18 27.08
CA GLY A 188 -0.91 46.27 26.46
C GLY A 188 -0.86 46.20 24.93
N THR A 189 -1.40 45.12 24.35
CA THR A 189 -1.53 44.91 22.89
C THR A 189 -2.86 44.19 22.60
N ALA A 190 -3.43 44.41 21.42
CA ALA A 190 -4.76 43.94 21.02
C ALA A 190 -4.88 42.40 20.83
N PRO A 191 -6.11 41.83 20.91
CA PRO A 191 -6.35 40.46 20.46
C PRO A 191 -6.04 40.31 18.96
N VAL A 192 -5.53 39.14 18.58
CA VAL A 192 -5.22 38.80 17.18
C VAL A 192 -6.52 38.74 16.37
N ALA A 193 -6.66 39.62 15.39
CA ALA A 193 -7.74 39.56 14.43
C ALA A 193 -7.58 38.31 13.54
N VAL A 194 -8.67 37.60 13.29
CA VAL A 194 -8.73 36.63 12.18
C VAL A 194 -8.49 37.37 10.86
N PRO A 195 -7.66 36.83 9.94
CA PRO A 195 -7.51 37.42 8.61
C PRO A 195 -8.84 37.43 7.86
N GLU A 196 -9.16 38.55 7.22
CA GLU A 196 -10.28 38.65 6.29
C GLU A 196 -10.08 37.63 5.14
N LEU A 197 -11.13 36.91 4.76
CA LEU A 197 -11.05 35.91 3.69
C LEU A 197 -10.97 36.62 2.33
N ASP A 198 -9.79 36.55 1.71
CA ASP A 198 -9.47 37.18 0.42
C ASP A 198 -10.53 36.82 -0.63
N ALA A 199 -11.16 37.83 -1.24
CA ALA A 199 -12.28 37.63 -2.16
C ALA A 199 -11.84 36.86 -3.42
N PRO A 200 -12.73 36.09 -4.08
CA PRO A 200 -12.40 35.41 -5.33
C PRO A 200 -11.84 36.39 -6.36
N ARG A 201 -10.60 36.17 -6.80
CA ARG A 201 -9.98 36.99 -7.85
C ARG A 201 -10.71 36.75 -9.17
N GLU A 202 -11.36 37.79 -9.68
CA GLU A 202 -11.96 37.78 -11.01
C GLU A 202 -10.88 37.44 -12.05
N ILE A 203 -11.15 36.44 -12.89
CA ILE A 203 -10.25 36.05 -13.97
C ILE A 203 -10.46 37.04 -15.13
N PRO A 204 -9.42 37.76 -15.60
CA PRO A 204 -9.59 38.69 -16.70
C PRO A 204 -10.04 37.97 -17.99
N GLU A 205 -11.18 38.36 -18.54
CA GLU A 205 -11.75 37.76 -19.76
C GLU A 205 -11.02 38.17 -21.06
N ASP A 206 -9.81 38.75 -20.99
CA ASP A 206 -9.01 39.07 -22.16
C ASP A 206 -7.83 38.11 -22.37
N VAL A 207 -8.15 36.98 -22.99
CA VAL A 207 -7.20 36.21 -23.80
C VAL A 207 -7.76 36.13 -25.23
N THR A 208 -8.12 37.30 -25.78
CA THR A 208 -8.86 37.41 -27.05
C THR A 208 -7.93 37.31 -28.26
N GLY A 209 -7.47 36.09 -28.53
CA GLY A 209 -6.96 35.68 -29.84
C GLY A 209 -5.47 35.93 -30.10
N ASN A 210 -4.77 34.85 -30.45
CA ASN A 210 -4.27 34.66 -31.82
C ASN A 210 -3.76 33.22 -32.03
N GLY A 211 -3.99 32.68 -33.24
CA GLY A 211 -3.06 31.70 -33.81
C GLY A 211 -3.26 30.20 -33.52
N VAL A 212 -4.50 29.67 -33.49
CA VAL A 212 -4.72 28.28 -33.91
C VAL A 212 -5.07 28.30 -35.41
N PRO A 213 -4.20 27.85 -36.32
CA PRO A 213 -4.55 27.78 -37.74
C PRO A 213 -5.63 26.70 -37.94
N PRO A 214 -6.56 26.89 -38.89
CA PRO A 214 -7.52 25.84 -39.23
C PRO A 214 -6.78 24.64 -39.80
N LEU A 215 -6.69 23.56 -39.03
CA LEU A 215 -6.35 22.25 -39.58
C LEU A 215 -7.44 21.88 -40.58
N GLY A 216 -7.09 21.83 -41.86
CA GLY A 216 -7.99 21.47 -42.93
C GLY A 216 -8.40 20.01 -42.84
N LEU A 217 -9.42 19.73 -42.02
CA LEU A 217 -10.18 18.49 -42.09
C LEU A 217 -10.77 18.40 -43.50
N PRO A 218 -10.49 17.36 -44.29
CA PRO A 218 -11.22 17.14 -45.52
C PRO A 218 -12.67 16.83 -45.18
N GLU A 219 -13.63 17.53 -45.81
CA GLU A 219 -15.04 17.16 -45.78
C GLU A 219 -15.29 15.92 -46.66
N GLY A 220 -14.67 14.80 -46.27
CA GLY A 220 -14.92 13.48 -46.82
C GLY A 220 -16.11 12.85 -46.12
N GLY A 221 -17.26 12.84 -46.80
CA GLY A 221 -18.40 12.02 -46.39
C GLY A 221 -18.10 10.54 -46.64
N GLU A 222 -17.42 9.89 -45.70
CA GLU A 222 -17.22 8.44 -45.73
C GLU A 222 -18.46 7.74 -45.16
N ASP A 223 -19.30 7.18 -46.05
CA ASP A 223 -20.47 6.39 -45.69
C ASP A 223 -20.06 5.17 -44.84
N VAL A 224 -20.26 5.26 -43.53
CA VAL A 224 -20.04 4.13 -42.60
C VAL A 224 -20.98 2.99 -42.98
N PRO A 225 -20.47 1.82 -43.44
CA PRO A 225 -21.34 0.71 -43.81
C PRO A 225 -22.07 0.21 -42.57
N GLN A 226 -23.41 0.20 -42.61
CA GLN A 226 -24.25 -0.41 -41.58
C GLN A 226 -23.96 -1.92 -41.52
N GLU A 227 -23.10 -2.35 -40.59
CA GLU A 227 -22.74 -3.75 -40.44
C GLU A 227 -23.99 -4.57 -40.08
N GLN A 228 -24.41 -5.43 -41.00
CA GLN A 228 -25.65 -6.19 -40.86
C GLN A 228 -25.56 -7.12 -39.64
N PRO A 229 -26.59 -7.17 -38.78
CA PRO A 229 -26.58 -8.03 -37.60
C PRO A 229 -26.44 -9.49 -38.02
N LYS A 230 -25.26 -10.06 -37.76
CA LYS A 230 -24.88 -11.41 -38.14
C LYS A 230 -25.93 -12.43 -37.64
N PRO A 231 -26.51 -13.26 -38.53
CA PRO A 231 -27.52 -14.23 -38.11
C PRO A 231 -26.92 -15.23 -37.10
N PRO A 232 -27.70 -15.68 -36.09
CA PRO A 232 -27.21 -16.61 -35.09
C PRO A 232 -26.77 -17.93 -35.72
N ALA A 233 -25.67 -18.48 -35.23
CA ALA A 233 -25.13 -19.75 -35.74
C ALA A 233 -26.15 -20.89 -35.55
N PRO A 234 -26.29 -21.81 -36.54
CA PRO A 234 -27.23 -22.92 -36.43
C PRO A 234 -26.85 -23.84 -35.27
N VAL A 235 -27.81 -24.12 -34.38
CA VAL A 235 -27.61 -25.00 -33.22
C VAL A 235 -27.46 -26.44 -33.70
N ILE A 236 -26.22 -26.90 -33.80
CA ILE A 236 -25.89 -28.30 -34.09
C ILE A 236 -26.32 -29.14 -32.88
N LYS A 237 -27.38 -29.94 -33.05
CA LYS A 237 -27.79 -30.91 -32.03
C LYS A 237 -26.70 -31.98 -31.90
N PRO A 238 -26.30 -32.40 -30.69
CA PRO A 238 -25.34 -33.48 -30.52
C PRO A 238 -25.91 -34.77 -31.14
N GLY A 239 -25.13 -35.41 -32.00
CA GLY A 239 -25.53 -36.65 -32.67
C GLY A 239 -25.70 -37.79 -31.66
N SER A 240 -26.82 -38.50 -31.73
CA SER A 240 -27.06 -39.69 -30.94
C SER A 240 -26.13 -40.82 -31.41
N VAL A 241 -25.04 -41.05 -30.69
CA VAL A 241 -24.22 -42.26 -30.85
C VAL A 241 -25.08 -43.45 -30.44
N GLY A 242 -25.37 -44.34 -31.39
CA GLY A 242 -26.25 -45.49 -31.18
C GLY A 242 -25.58 -46.59 -30.34
N LEU A 243 -26.42 -47.33 -29.61
CA LEU A 243 -26.03 -48.59 -28.96
C LEU A 243 -25.98 -49.71 -30.00
N PHE A 244 -24.79 -50.28 -30.21
CA PHE A 244 -24.53 -51.55 -30.89
C PHE A 244 -23.31 -52.22 -30.23
#